data_AF-A0A7K0WCE6-F1
#
_entry.id   AF-A0A7K0WCE6-F1
#
_cell.length_a   1.000
_cell.length_b   1.000
_cell.length_c   1.000
_cell.angle_alpha   90.00
_cell.angle_beta   90.00
_cell.angle_gamma   90.00
#
_symmetry.space_group_name_H-M   'P 1'
#
loop_
_entity.id
_entity.type
_entity.pdbx_description
1 polymer ?
#
loop_
_entity_poly.entity_id
_entity_poly.type
_entity_poly.pdbx_seq_one_letter_code
_entity_poly.pdbx_strand_id
1 'polypeptide(L)'
;MKKILAIFAATSLLIGLSMPASAASTKSLKVGNLITVTYPSSVKLKKSGCQLIPFSYRVGNMGGLDFGFVYILDDEDTPIGGDILYRTPEFAKYEGEKTSKKSGKVNIKICRSAWVDGDEEKVGATKGEFQVYVTTSKQDNVGYVKFN
;
A
#
# COMPACT_ATOMS: atom_id res chain seq x y z
N MET A 1 -70.70 -11.93 -26.92
CA MET A 1 -70.23 -11.57 -25.57
C MET A 1 -68.80 -12.09 -25.42
N LYS A 2 -67.80 -11.19 -25.50
CA LYS A 2 -66.36 -11.52 -25.52
C LYS A 2 -65.85 -11.73 -24.08
N LYS A 3 -65.26 -12.89 -23.80
CA LYS A 3 -64.60 -13.21 -22.53
C LYS A 3 -63.20 -12.58 -22.55
N ILE A 4 -62.89 -11.74 -21.57
CA ILE A 4 -61.57 -11.13 -21.39
C ILE A 4 -60.72 -12.09 -20.55
N LEU A 5 -59.62 -12.55 -21.12
CA LEU A 5 -58.56 -13.32 -20.47
C LEU A 5 -57.66 -12.34 -19.70
N ALA A 6 -57.56 -12.48 -18.38
CA ALA A 6 -56.59 -11.74 -17.57
C ALA A 6 -55.25 -12.51 -17.56
N ILE A 7 -54.21 -11.92 -18.13
CA ILE A 7 -52.83 -12.41 -18.07
C ILE A 7 -52.17 -11.75 -16.84
N PHE A 8 -51.82 -12.56 -15.84
CA PHE A 8 -50.94 -12.14 -14.74
C PHE A 8 -49.48 -12.17 -15.22
N ALA A 9 -48.92 -10.99 -15.50
CA ALA A 9 -47.49 -10.83 -15.73
C ALA A 9 -46.78 -10.61 -14.39
N ALA A 10 -46.14 -11.65 -13.86
CA ALA A 10 -45.27 -11.54 -12.70
C ALA A 10 -43.88 -11.06 -13.13
N THR A 11 -43.69 -9.74 -13.16
CA THR A 11 -42.39 -9.12 -13.41
C THR A 11 -41.54 -9.24 -12.14
N SER A 12 -40.69 -10.25 -12.06
CA SER A 12 -39.71 -10.40 -10.97
C SER A 12 -38.61 -9.35 -11.14
N LEU A 13 -38.69 -8.27 -10.37
CA LEU A 13 -37.68 -7.23 -10.25
C LEU A 13 -36.45 -7.83 -9.54
N LEU A 14 -35.44 -8.26 -10.30
CA LEU A 14 -34.11 -8.58 -9.76
C LEU A 14 -33.45 -7.28 -9.31
N ILE A 15 -33.66 -6.91 -8.05
CA ILE A 15 -32.91 -5.85 -7.37
C ILE A 15 -31.48 -6.39 -7.19
N GLY A 16 -30.63 -6.11 -8.17
CA GLY A 16 -29.19 -6.26 -8.04
C GLY A 16 -28.70 -5.29 -6.96
N LEU A 17 -28.63 -5.78 -5.73
CA LEU A 17 -27.91 -5.11 -4.65
C LEU A 17 -26.43 -5.07 -5.04
N SER A 18 -26.02 -3.99 -5.68
CA SER A 18 -24.62 -3.58 -5.74
C SER A 18 -24.19 -3.32 -4.30
N MET A 19 -23.69 -4.36 -3.63
CA MET A 19 -23.08 -4.19 -2.32
C MET A 19 -22.03 -3.09 -2.45
N PRO A 20 -22.11 -2.01 -1.64
CA PRO A 20 -21.08 -1.00 -1.65
C PRO A 20 -19.77 -1.70 -1.28
N ALA A 21 -18.79 -1.66 -2.19
CA ALA A 21 -17.45 -2.11 -1.89
C ALA A 21 -17.00 -1.34 -0.65
N SER A 22 -16.91 -2.03 0.48
CA SER A 22 -16.48 -1.43 1.75
C SER A 22 -15.10 -0.82 1.49
N ALA A 23 -15.03 0.51 1.45
CA ALA A 23 -13.79 1.20 1.16
C ALA A 23 -12.76 0.74 2.19
N ALA A 24 -11.68 0.11 1.72
CA ALA A 24 -10.62 -0.36 2.60
C ALA A 24 -10.12 0.83 3.42
N SER A 25 -10.25 0.76 4.75
CA SER A 25 -9.80 1.83 5.64
C SER A 25 -8.30 2.05 5.44
N THR A 26 -7.90 3.31 5.24
CA THR A 26 -6.49 3.70 5.07
C THR A 26 -5.97 4.40 6.31
N LYS A 27 -4.67 4.30 6.53
CA LYS A 27 -3.91 5.08 7.51
C LYS A 27 -2.98 6.03 6.77
N SER A 28 -2.61 7.12 7.43
CA SER A 28 -1.59 8.05 6.94
C SER A 28 -0.49 8.23 7.97
N LEU A 29 0.76 8.20 7.52
CA LEU A 29 1.94 8.53 8.28
C LEU A 29 2.59 9.79 7.72
N LYS A 30 3.10 10.64 8.61
CA LYS A 30 3.75 11.90 8.24
C LYS A 30 5.11 11.98 8.91
N VAL A 31 6.16 12.13 8.12
CA VAL A 31 7.51 12.45 8.60
C VAL A 31 7.67 13.96 8.50
N GLY A 32 7.37 14.66 9.59
CA GLY A 32 7.34 16.13 9.62
C GLY A 32 6.57 16.73 8.45
N ASN A 33 7.17 17.74 7.80
CA ASN A 33 6.69 18.34 6.55
C ASN A 33 7.36 17.73 5.29
N LEU A 34 8.09 16.62 5.45
CA LEU A 34 8.92 16.02 4.41
C LEU A 34 8.12 15.05 3.55
N ILE A 35 7.48 14.07 4.19
CA ILE A 35 6.80 12.97 3.49
C ILE A 35 5.48 12.65 4.19
N THR A 36 4.43 12.46 3.41
CA THR A 36 3.17 11.85 3.84
C THR A 36 2.95 10.57 3.04
N VAL A 37 2.71 9.46 3.73
CA VAL A 37 2.42 8.15 3.12
C VAL A 37 1.03 7.71 3.56
N THR A 38 0.23 7.24 2.63
CA THR A 38 -1.09 6.65 2.88
C THR A 38 -1.11 5.20 2.38
N TYR A 39 -1.56 4.29 3.24
CA TYR A 39 -1.54 2.84 3.05
C TYR A 39 -2.79 2.18 3.65
N PRO A 40 -3.17 0.96 3.23
CA PRO A 40 -4.28 0.25 3.85
C PRO A 40 -4.00 -0.03 5.33
N SER A 41 -4.95 0.25 6.20
CA SER A 41 -4.87 -0.11 7.63
C SER A 41 -4.84 -1.62 7.85
N SER A 42 -5.43 -2.37 6.91
CA SER A 42 -5.61 -3.80 6.97
C SER A 42 -5.56 -4.39 5.56
N VAL A 43 -4.83 -5.50 5.41
CA VAL A 43 -4.65 -6.23 4.16
C VAL A 43 -5.04 -7.69 4.38
N LYS A 44 -5.77 -8.28 3.44
CA LYS A 44 -5.95 -9.73 3.39
C LYS A 44 -4.85 -10.32 2.52
N LEU A 45 -3.93 -11.08 3.12
CA LEU A 45 -2.83 -11.67 2.37
C LEU A 45 -3.29 -12.93 1.63
N LYS A 46 -2.82 -13.11 0.39
CA LYS A 46 -2.97 -14.37 -0.35
C LYS A 46 -2.49 -15.55 0.50
N LYS A 47 -3.10 -16.73 0.33
CA LYS A 47 -2.72 -17.94 1.09
C LYS A 47 -1.30 -18.42 0.79
N SER A 48 -0.78 -18.12 -0.39
CA SER A 48 0.57 -18.48 -0.84
C SER A 48 1.13 -17.42 -1.80
N GLY A 49 2.45 -17.45 -1.99
CA GLY A 49 3.17 -16.56 -2.89
C GLY A 49 3.22 -15.11 -2.41
N CYS A 50 3.37 -14.20 -3.37
CA CYS A 50 3.53 -12.77 -3.12
C CYS A 50 2.32 -11.94 -3.55
N GLN A 51 2.15 -10.81 -2.89
CA GLN A 51 1.12 -9.82 -3.15
C GLN A 51 1.73 -8.42 -3.15
N LEU A 52 1.24 -7.57 -4.03
CA LEU A 52 1.59 -6.15 -4.08
C LEU A 52 0.61 -5.36 -3.24
N ILE A 53 1.11 -4.58 -2.29
CA ILE A 53 0.33 -3.74 -1.40
C ILE A 53 0.48 -2.29 -1.86
N PRO A 54 -0.62 -1.58 -2.19
CA PRO A 54 -0.54 -0.24 -2.72
C PRO A 54 -0.28 0.78 -1.61
N PHE A 55 0.77 1.57 -1.79
CA PHE A 55 1.09 2.74 -0.98
C PHE A 55 1.02 3.97 -1.87
N SER A 56 0.58 5.08 -1.31
CA SER A 56 0.60 6.38 -1.98
C SER A 56 1.40 7.37 -1.14
N TYR A 57 2.09 8.29 -1.80
CA TYR A 57 2.93 9.24 -1.10
C TYR A 57 2.83 10.64 -1.70
N ARG A 58 3.13 11.62 -0.85
CA ARG A 58 3.36 13.02 -1.20
C ARG A 58 4.60 13.50 -0.47
N VAL A 59 5.44 14.24 -1.17
CA VAL A 59 6.72 14.76 -0.70
C VAL A 59 6.63 16.28 -0.69
N GLY A 60 6.94 16.86 0.46
CA GLY A 60 7.07 18.29 0.69
C GLY A 60 8.45 18.79 0.28
N ASN A 61 9.02 19.66 1.10
CA ASN A 61 10.37 20.17 0.88
C ASN A 61 11.39 19.25 1.55
N MET A 62 12.10 18.45 0.76
CA MET A 62 13.15 17.57 1.25
C MET A 62 14.43 18.32 1.63
N GLY A 63 14.59 19.59 1.24
CA GLY A 63 15.85 20.31 1.41
C GLY A 63 17.03 19.53 0.79
N GLY A 64 18.16 19.48 1.48
CA GLY A 64 19.33 18.67 1.12
C GLY A 64 19.30 17.23 1.67
N LEU A 65 18.15 16.57 1.62
CA LEU A 65 18.03 15.13 1.88
C LEU A 65 18.04 14.37 0.55
N ASP A 66 18.62 13.18 0.52
CA ASP A 66 18.81 12.47 -0.74
C ASP A 66 17.57 11.67 -1.18
N PHE A 67 16.86 11.08 -0.23
CA PHE A 67 15.75 10.19 -0.53
C PHE A 67 14.78 10.01 0.65
N GLY A 68 13.65 9.35 0.36
CA GLY A 68 12.73 8.82 1.35
C GLY A 68 12.35 7.37 1.04
N PHE A 69 12.32 6.53 2.07
CA PHE A 69 11.97 5.11 2.00
C PHE A 69 10.73 4.81 2.83
N VAL A 70 10.07 3.72 2.47
CA VAL A 70 9.12 3.03 3.31
C VAL A 70 9.57 1.58 3.48
N TYR A 71 9.54 1.09 4.71
CA TYR A 71 9.70 -0.32 5.04
C TYR A 71 8.44 -0.82 5.74
N ILE A 72 8.20 -2.11 5.58
CA ILE A 72 7.33 -2.87 6.47
C ILE A 72 8.22 -3.85 7.22
N LEU A 73 8.23 -3.75 8.55
CA LEU A 73 9.06 -4.54 9.44
C LEU A 73 8.19 -5.46 10.30
N ASP A 74 8.73 -6.62 10.66
CA ASP A 74 8.16 -7.45 11.73
C ASP A 74 8.51 -6.91 13.13
N ASP A 75 8.26 -7.70 14.16
CA ASP A 75 8.51 -7.37 15.56
C ASP A 75 9.99 -7.44 15.97
N GLU A 76 10.83 -8.06 15.15
CA GLU A 76 12.28 -8.11 15.32
C GLU A 76 13.00 -7.05 14.46
N ASP A 77 12.26 -6.04 13.98
CA ASP A 77 12.71 -4.99 13.06
C ASP A 77 13.29 -5.54 11.73
N THR A 78 12.89 -6.75 11.35
CA THR A 78 13.35 -7.40 10.11
C THR A 78 12.45 -7.01 8.93
N PRO A 79 13.02 -6.57 7.79
CA PRO A 79 12.22 -6.17 6.64
C PRO A 79 11.44 -7.34 6.04
N ILE A 80 10.13 -7.18 5.89
CA ILE A 80 9.27 -8.08 5.10
C ILE A 80 8.96 -7.51 3.71
N GLY A 81 9.17 -6.20 3.53
CA GLY A 81 9.09 -5.49 2.26
C GLY A 81 9.45 -4.01 2.43
N GLY A 82 9.63 -3.32 1.33
CA GLY A 82 9.89 -1.88 1.31
C GLY A 82 9.95 -1.35 -0.11
N ASP A 83 10.03 -0.04 -0.24
CA ASP A 83 10.28 0.62 -1.53
C ASP A 83 10.80 2.04 -1.31
N ILE A 84 11.40 2.60 -2.35
CA ILE A 84 11.83 3.98 -2.42
C ILE A 84 10.64 4.83 -2.81
N LEU A 85 10.23 5.71 -1.91
CA LEU A 85 9.15 6.65 -2.19
C LEU A 85 9.62 7.74 -3.14
N TYR A 86 10.82 8.28 -2.89
CA TYR A 86 11.30 9.46 -3.59
C TYR A 86 12.82 9.55 -3.56
N ARG A 87 13.42 9.87 -4.71
CA ARG A 87 14.81 10.32 -4.83
C ARG A 87 14.82 11.80 -5.22
N THR A 88 15.66 12.61 -4.59
CA THR A 88 15.88 13.98 -5.05
C THR A 88 16.50 13.99 -6.44
N PRO A 89 16.36 15.09 -7.20
CA PRO A 89 16.97 15.20 -8.53
C PRO A 89 18.49 15.01 -8.51
N GLU A 90 19.14 15.53 -7.46
CA GLU A 90 20.59 15.44 -7.26
C GLU A 90 21.04 14.00 -7.05
N PHE A 91 20.38 13.28 -6.13
CA PHE A 91 20.69 11.88 -5.85
C PHE A 91 20.34 10.96 -7.02
N ALA A 92 19.19 11.18 -7.68
CA ALA A 92 18.80 10.41 -8.85
C ALA A 92 19.84 10.55 -9.98
N LYS A 93 20.35 11.76 -10.22
CA LYS A 93 21.40 11.99 -11.21
C LYS A 93 22.71 11.27 -10.86
N TYR A 94 23.10 11.26 -9.59
CA TYR A 94 24.29 10.56 -9.11
C TYR A 94 24.21 9.05 -9.34
N GLU A 95 23.04 8.45 -9.07
CA GLU A 95 22.77 7.02 -9.28
C GLU A 95 22.49 6.64 -10.75
N GLY A 96 22.45 7.61 -11.68
CA GLY A 96 22.06 7.36 -13.06
C GLY A 96 20.56 7.03 -13.24
N GLU A 97 19.75 7.38 -12.26
CA GLU A 97 18.32 7.08 -12.16
C GLU A 97 17.42 8.26 -12.55
N LYS A 98 16.15 7.96 -12.84
CA LYS A 98 15.16 9.02 -13.10
C LYS A 98 14.69 9.67 -11.81
N THR A 99 14.56 11.00 -11.83
CA THR A 99 13.97 11.75 -10.72
C THR A 99 12.54 11.29 -10.45
N SER A 100 12.25 10.94 -9.20
CA SER A 100 10.91 10.55 -8.76
C SER A 100 9.96 11.76 -8.79
N LYS A 101 8.67 11.52 -9.04
CA LYS A 101 7.64 12.55 -8.85
C LYS A 101 7.47 12.84 -7.36
N LYS A 102 7.21 14.10 -6.98
CA LYS A 102 6.91 14.47 -5.57
C LYS A 102 5.61 13.86 -5.04
N SER A 103 4.84 13.18 -5.87
CA SER A 103 3.70 12.38 -5.43
C SER A 103 3.51 11.21 -6.36
N GLY A 104 3.12 10.06 -5.81
CA GLY A 104 2.99 8.86 -6.60
C GLY A 104 2.39 7.71 -5.81
N LYS A 105 2.52 6.52 -6.41
CA LYS A 105 2.18 5.25 -5.78
C LYS A 105 3.37 4.31 -5.93
N VAL A 106 3.61 3.53 -4.89
CA VAL A 106 4.51 2.37 -4.91
C VAL A 106 3.71 1.14 -4.52
N ASN A 107 4.16 -0.03 -4.98
CA ASN A 107 3.48 -1.29 -4.74
C ASN A 107 4.45 -2.20 -4.00
N ILE A 108 4.38 -2.22 -2.67
CA ILE A 108 5.31 -2.97 -1.85
C ILE A 108 4.99 -4.46 -1.99
N LYS A 109 5.97 -5.25 -2.42
CA LYS A 109 5.85 -6.70 -2.52
C LYS A 109 5.99 -7.32 -1.14
N ILE A 110 5.03 -8.17 -0.78
CA ILE A 110 5.01 -8.94 0.46
C ILE A 110 4.76 -10.40 0.11
N CYS A 111 5.59 -11.31 0.61
CA CYS A 111 5.50 -12.74 0.35
C CYS A 111 5.20 -13.52 1.63
N ARG A 112 4.52 -14.67 1.52
CA ARG A 112 4.28 -15.58 2.66
C ARG A 112 5.55 -16.27 3.16
N SER A 113 6.51 -16.49 2.26
CA SER A 113 7.82 -17.08 2.56
C SER A 113 8.90 -16.01 2.43
N ALA A 114 10.05 -16.27 3.04
CA ALA A 114 11.23 -15.45 2.86
C ALA A 114 11.60 -15.33 1.36
N TRP A 115 12.16 -14.19 0.98
CA TRP A 115 12.47 -13.85 -0.40
C TRP A 115 13.62 -12.83 -0.45
N VAL A 116 14.18 -12.63 -1.64
CA VAL A 116 15.30 -11.71 -1.86
C VAL A 116 14.88 -10.61 -2.83
N ASP A 117 15.22 -9.37 -2.50
CA ASP A 117 15.04 -8.19 -3.35
C ASP A 117 16.39 -7.53 -3.62
N GLY A 118 16.95 -7.77 -4.81
CA GLY A 118 18.35 -7.42 -5.07
C GLY A 118 19.28 -8.16 -4.12
N ASP A 119 19.98 -7.42 -3.26
CA ASP A 119 20.87 -7.96 -2.23
C ASP A 119 20.25 -7.97 -0.82
N GLU A 120 18.98 -7.54 -0.68
CA GLU A 120 18.29 -7.49 0.60
C GLU A 120 17.46 -8.76 0.85
N GLU A 121 17.77 -9.46 1.94
CA GLU A 121 16.92 -10.55 2.44
C GLU A 121 15.65 -9.98 3.08
N LYS A 122 14.52 -10.63 2.78
CA LYS A 122 13.20 -10.30 3.32
C LYS A 122 12.59 -11.52 3.95
N VAL A 123 12.08 -11.39 5.17
CA VAL A 123 11.35 -12.50 5.82
C VAL A 123 9.92 -12.60 5.31
N GLY A 124 9.31 -13.77 5.49
CA GLY A 124 7.94 -14.03 5.07
C GLY A 124 6.93 -13.43 6.05
N ALA A 125 5.84 -12.87 5.54
CA ALA A 125 4.79 -12.29 6.36
C ALA A 125 3.62 -13.27 6.54
N THR A 126 3.22 -13.50 7.79
CA THR A 126 2.00 -14.23 8.11
C THR A 126 0.88 -13.29 8.60
N LYS A 127 -0.10 -13.82 9.33
CA LYS A 127 -1.16 -13.00 9.92
C LYS A 127 -0.59 -12.33 11.17
N GLY A 128 -0.72 -11.01 11.28
CA GLY A 128 -0.11 -10.24 12.36
C GLY A 128 -0.29 -8.74 12.15
N GLU A 129 0.22 -7.96 13.09
CA GLU A 129 0.39 -6.52 12.94
C GLU A 129 1.87 -6.24 12.69
N PHE A 130 2.15 -5.41 11.69
CA PHE A 130 3.50 -5.11 11.21
C PHE A 130 3.73 -3.61 11.24
N GLN A 131 4.97 -3.22 11.51
CA GLN A 131 5.34 -1.82 11.54
C GLN A 131 5.47 -1.29 10.11
N VAL A 132 4.87 -0.14 9.83
CA VAL A 132 5.14 0.64 8.63
C VAL A 132 6.06 1.78 9.03
N TYR A 133 7.31 1.68 8.62
CA TYR A 133 8.37 2.61 8.93
C TYR A 133 8.63 3.52 7.73
N VAL A 134 8.38 4.82 7.86
CA VAL A 134 8.67 5.81 6.81
C VAL A 134 9.86 6.63 7.26
N THR A 135 10.90 6.67 6.44
CA THR A 135 12.17 7.26 6.86
C THR A 135 12.84 8.08 5.75
N THR A 136 13.66 9.00 6.20
CA THR A 136 14.61 9.82 5.43
C THR A 136 15.96 9.75 6.16
N SER A 137 17.03 10.28 5.58
CA SER A 137 18.34 10.28 6.24
C SER A 137 18.42 11.11 7.54
N LYS A 138 17.36 11.86 7.92
CA LYS A 138 17.34 12.69 9.14
C LYS A 138 16.13 12.51 10.06
N GLN A 139 15.04 11.93 9.56
CA GLN A 139 13.78 11.82 10.30
C GLN A 139 13.02 10.58 9.87
N ASP A 140 12.32 9.99 10.83
CA ASP A 140 11.49 8.81 10.70
C ASP A 140 10.12 8.99 11.37
N ASN A 141 9.19 8.11 11.01
CA ASN A 141 7.94 7.91 11.73
C ASN A 141 7.41 6.50 11.51
N VAL A 142 6.68 5.98 12.49
CA VAL A 142 6.20 4.59 12.53
C VAL A 142 4.68 4.56 12.65
N GLY A 143 4.07 3.66 11.90
CA GLY A 143 2.68 3.25 12.08
C GLY A 143 2.55 1.75 11.94
N TYR A 144 1.32 1.26 11.77
CA TYR A 144 1.05 -0.17 11.81
C TYR A 144 0.02 -0.58 10.77
N VAL A 145 0.29 -1.71 10.11
CA VAL A 145 -0.64 -2.38 9.19
C VAL A 145 -0.97 -3.77 9.69
N LYS A 146 -2.24 -4.15 9.62
CA LYS A 146 -2.70 -5.49 10.00
C LYS A 146 -2.80 -6.40 8.78
N PHE A 147 -2.14 -7.54 8.80
CA PHE A 147 -2.29 -8.59 7.80
C PHE A 147 -3.21 -9.69 8.32
N ASN A 148 -4.24 -10.03 7.54
CA ASN A 148 -5.27 -11.02 7.86
C ASN A 148 -5.22 -12.22 6.93
#